data_AF-A0AAV6P163-F1
#
_entry.id   AF-A0AAV6P163-F1
#
_cell.length_a   1.000
_cell.length_b   1.000
_cell.length_c   1.000
_cell.angle_alpha   90.00
_cell.angle_beta   90.00
_cell.angle_gamma   90.00
#
_symmetry.space_group_name_H-M   'P 1'
#
loop_
_entity.id
_entity.type
_entity.pdbx_description
1 polymer ?
#
loop_
_entity_poly.entity_id
_entity_poly.type
_entity_poly.pdbx_seq_one_letter_code
_entity_poly.pdbx_strand_id
1 'polypeptide(L)'
;MKDKEGDMPDQLVNITHRLEPDGSDYNYASSSKGAKVVAHNKEAKGACNILGKDHDKYLRNPCSVGEKYVVIELSEETLVDAVIEHYSSNFEAFNLSGSLSYPTETWPKLGNVVAADVKHGQVFKLPEPKWVRYLKLDVLSHYGSEFYCTMSIVEVYGVDVMERMLEDLFVTSSDEEPNSTVLTSSNQMLVQLMK
;
A
#
# COMPACT_ATOMS: atom_id res chain seq x y z
N MET A 1 -32.85 -15.10 24.03
CA MET A 1 -31.93 -15.25 22.89
C MET A 1 -30.82 -14.23 23.11
N LYS A 2 -29.59 -14.71 23.37
CA LYS A 2 -28.40 -13.87 23.53
C LYS A 2 -27.56 -14.15 22.30
N ASP A 3 -27.40 -13.15 21.46
CA ASP A 3 -26.55 -13.24 20.28
C ASP A 3 -25.08 -13.22 20.74
N LYS A 4 -24.34 -14.26 20.33
CA LYS A 4 -22.90 -14.35 20.50
C LYS A 4 -22.26 -13.67 19.31
N GLU A 5 -21.78 -12.46 19.54
CA GLU A 5 -20.87 -11.77 18.63
C GLU A 5 -19.53 -12.51 18.69
N GLY A 6 -19.17 -13.14 17.58
CA GLY A 6 -17.92 -13.85 17.42
C GLY A 6 -16.80 -12.85 17.24
N ASP A 7 -16.12 -12.56 18.34
CA ASP A 7 -14.81 -11.92 18.40
C ASP A 7 -13.84 -12.70 17.50
N MET A 8 -13.48 -12.14 16.34
CA MET A 8 -12.40 -12.67 15.51
C MET A 8 -11.08 -12.20 16.12
N PRO A 9 -10.11 -13.10 16.36
CA PRO A 9 -8.90 -12.74 17.06
C PRO A 9 -8.09 -11.76 16.23
N ASP A 10 -7.63 -10.71 16.89
CA ASP A 10 -6.61 -9.75 16.46
C ASP A 10 -5.30 -10.50 16.18
N GLN A 11 -5.23 -11.23 15.07
CA GLN A 11 -4.00 -11.80 14.58
C GLN A 11 -3.18 -10.63 14.04
N LEU A 12 -2.15 -10.27 14.79
CA LEU A 12 -1.01 -9.50 14.29
C LEU A 12 -0.50 -10.20 13.02
N VAL A 13 -0.96 -9.73 11.85
CA VAL A 13 -0.55 -10.26 10.57
C VAL A 13 0.93 -9.92 10.43
N ASN A 14 1.79 -10.96 10.40
CA ASN A 14 3.20 -10.77 10.12
C ASN A 14 3.35 -10.53 8.61
N ILE A 15 3.18 -9.28 8.19
CA ILE A 15 3.26 -8.88 6.79
C ILE A 15 4.72 -8.86 6.35
N THR A 16 5.07 -9.73 5.40
CA THR A 16 6.35 -9.70 4.70
C THR A 16 6.14 -8.96 3.38
N HIS A 17 6.88 -7.87 3.15
CA HIS A 17 6.76 -7.13 1.91
C HIS A 17 7.43 -7.89 0.77
N ARG A 18 6.77 -7.89 -0.39
CA ARG A 18 7.39 -8.33 -1.65
C ARG A 18 8.66 -7.51 -1.88
N LEU A 19 9.74 -8.17 -2.29
CA LEU A 19 11.02 -7.53 -2.58
C LEU A 19 11.27 -7.42 -4.09
N GLU A 20 11.99 -6.37 -4.46
CA GLU A 20 12.63 -6.18 -5.76
C GLU A 20 13.88 -7.07 -5.90
N PRO A 21 14.39 -7.28 -7.14
CA PRO A 21 15.65 -7.99 -7.37
C PRO A 21 16.86 -7.38 -6.65
N ASP A 22 16.81 -6.09 -6.32
CA ASP A 22 17.85 -5.39 -5.57
C ASP A 22 17.69 -5.49 -4.04
N GLY A 23 16.64 -6.18 -3.57
CA GLY A 23 16.34 -6.38 -2.16
C GLY A 23 15.57 -5.24 -1.50
N SER A 24 15.18 -4.20 -2.22
CA SER A 24 14.29 -3.15 -1.70
C SER A 24 12.82 -3.58 -1.73
N ASP A 25 11.99 -2.98 -0.87
CA ASP A 25 10.55 -3.29 -0.82
C ASP A 25 9.84 -2.86 -2.12
N TYR A 26 8.86 -3.65 -2.54
CA TYR A 26 8.07 -3.41 -3.73
C TYR A 26 7.07 -2.27 -3.48
N ASN A 27 7.42 -1.07 -3.95
CA ASN A 27 6.51 0.08 -3.93
C ASN A 27 5.34 -0.09 -4.93
N TYR A 28 4.13 -0.36 -4.46
CA TYR A 28 2.89 -0.49 -5.27
C TYR A 28 2.36 0.82 -5.85
N ALA A 29 2.88 1.98 -5.43
CA ALA A 29 2.54 3.29 -5.99
C ALA A 29 3.49 3.73 -7.13
N SER A 30 4.44 2.88 -7.55
CA SER A 30 5.40 3.27 -8.58
C SER A 30 4.78 3.30 -9.98
N SER A 31 4.99 4.41 -10.70
CA SER A 31 4.57 4.56 -12.10
C SER A 31 5.22 3.56 -13.05
N SER A 32 6.49 3.16 -12.81
CA SER A 32 7.17 2.15 -13.62
C SER A 32 6.60 0.74 -13.43
N LYS A 33 5.76 0.55 -12.41
CA LYS A 33 5.05 -0.71 -12.11
C LYS A 33 3.57 -0.66 -12.48
N GLY A 34 3.11 0.44 -13.07
CA GLY A 34 1.74 0.58 -13.58
C GLY A 34 0.80 1.40 -12.70
N ALA A 35 1.26 1.93 -11.56
CA ALA A 35 0.46 2.84 -10.75
C ALA A 35 0.21 4.19 -11.46
N LYS A 36 -0.92 4.83 -11.18
CA LYS A 36 -1.36 6.07 -11.86
C LYS A 36 -2.06 7.02 -10.91
N VAL A 37 -1.92 8.33 -11.15
CA VAL A 37 -2.82 9.31 -10.54
C VAL A 37 -4.09 9.39 -11.39
N VAL A 38 -5.24 9.04 -10.81
CA VAL A 38 -6.54 9.01 -11.50
C VAL A 38 -7.42 10.22 -11.20
N ALA A 39 -7.12 10.95 -10.12
CA ALA A 39 -7.74 12.24 -9.82
C ALA A 39 -6.85 13.11 -8.92
N HIS A 40 -7.07 14.42 -8.98
CA HIS A 40 -6.48 15.41 -8.09
C HIS A 40 -7.30 16.71 -8.13
N ASN A 41 -7.13 17.60 -7.17
CA ASN A 41 -7.78 18.93 -7.22
C ASN A 41 -7.25 19.76 -8.41
N LYS A 42 -8.05 20.70 -8.90
CA LYS A 42 -7.80 21.43 -10.17
C LYS A 42 -6.49 22.25 -10.15
N GLU A 43 -6.12 22.76 -8.99
CA GLU A 43 -4.99 23.66 -8.77
C GLU A 43 -3.66 22.91 -8.69
N ALA A 44 -3.70 21.61 -8.41
CA ALA A 44 -2.53 20.75 -8.41
C ALA A 44 -1.89 20.67 -9.80
N LYS A 45 -0.55 20.75 -9.83
CA LYS A 45 0.28 20.54 -11.02
C LYS A 45 1.32 19.47 -10.75
N GLY A 46 1.58 18.62 -11.75
CA GLY A 46 2.58 17.56 -11.62
C GLY A 46 2.16 16.43 -10.67
N ALA A 47 0.86 16.16 -10.51
CA ALA A 47 0.39 15.14 -9.57
C ALA A 47 1.01 13.76 -9.81
N CYS A 48 1.22 13.36 -11.07
CA CYS A 48 1.86 12.10 -11.42
C CYS A 48 3.35 12.01 -11.02
N ASN A 49 4.01 13.13 -10.72
CA ASN A 49 5.42 13.14 -10.34
C ASN A 49 5.67 12.40 -9.02
N ILE A 50 4.67 12.33 -8.15
CA ILE A 50 4.77 11.64 -6.85
C ILE A 50 4.92 10.12 -6.97
N LEU A 51 4.73 9.56 -8.16
CA LEU A 51 4.83 8.11 -8.43
C LEU A 51 6.21 7.73 -9.00
N GLY A 52 7.14 8.68 -9.07
CA GLY A 52 8.49 8.49 -9.62
C GLY A 52 9.58 8.88 -8.62
N LYS A 53 10.80 8.40 -8.87
CA LYS A 53 11.98 8.67 -8.02
C LYS A 53 12.81 9.88 -8.48
N ASP A 54 12.23 10.75 -9.32
CA ASP A 54 12.91 11.93 -9.84
C ASP A 54 12.82 13.07 -8.82
N HIS A 55 13.91 13.32 -8.10
CA HIS A 55 13.96 14.32 -7.02
C HIS A 55 13.74 15.77 -7.50
N ASP A 56 13.86 16.04 -8.80
CA ASP A 56 13.61 17.36 -9.38
C ASP A 56 12.13 17.56 -9.77
N LYS A 57 11.31 16.50 -9.66
CA LYS A 57 9.88 16.52 -9.98
C LYS A 57 9.04 16.33 -8.73
N TYR A 58 8.00 17.15 -8.63
CA TYR A 58 7.10 17.14 -7.47
C TYR A 58 5.68 17.53 -7.89
N LEU A 59 4.71 17.10 -7.08
CA LEU A 59 3.38 17.69 -7.04
C LEU A 59 3.52 19.09 -6.44
N ARG A 60 2.87 20.08 -7.06
CA ARG A 60 2.80 21.45 -6.55
C ARG A 60 1.36 21.91 -6.47
N ASN A 61 0.96 22.44 -5.31
CA ASN A 61 -0.39 22.90 -5.04
C ASN A 61 -0.36 24.22 -4.26
N PRO A 62 -1.14 25.27 -4.59
CA PRO A 62 -1.20 26.47 -3.76
C PRO A 62 -1.58 26.10 -2.32
N CYS A 63 -0.80 26.54 -1.34
CA CYS A 63 -1.05 26.15 0.05
C CYS A 63 -2.38 26.70 0.61
N SER A 64 -2.82 27.86 0.08
CA SER A 64 -4.02 28.57 0.51
C SER A 64 -5.33 27.96 0.02
N VAL A 65 -5.31 27.01 -0.91
CA VAL A 65 -6.54 26.35 -1.37
C VAL A 65 -6.97 25.27 -0.39
N GLY A 66 -8.28 25.17 -0.15
CA GLY A 66 -8.89 24.06 0.56
C GLY A 66 -8.97 22.80 -0.32
N GLU A 67 -9.33 21.67 0.30
CA GLU A 67 -9.63 20.41 -0.40
C GLU A 67 -8.52 19.95 -1.36
N LYS A 68 -7.28 19.94 -0.87
CA LYS A 68 -6.11 19.44 -1.60
C LYS A 68 -6.12 17.91 -1.54
N TYR A 69 -6.21 17.25 -2.69
CA TYR A 69 -6.22 15.79 -2.73
C TYR A 69 -5.56 15.22 -3.97
N VAL A 70 -5.17 13.95 -3.85
CA VAL A 70 -4.72 13.08 -4.94
C VAL A 70 -5.34 11.71 -4.76
N VAL A 71 -5.74 11.07 -5.86
CA VAL A 71 -6.17 9.67 -5.90
C VAL A 71 -5.20 8.88 -6.77
N ILE A 72 -4.59 7.87 -6.19
CA ILE A 72 -3.62 6.97 -6.80
C ILE A 72 -4.29 5.61 -7.02
N GLU A 73 -4.31 5.14 -8.25
CA GLU A 73 -4.50 3.73 -8.58
C GLU A 73 -3.16 3.01 -8.38
N LEU A 74 -3.12 2.04 -7.48
CA LEU A 74 -1.93 1.21 -7.22
C LEU A 74 -1.64 0.28 -8.41
N SER A 75 -0.46 -0.31 -8.45
CA SER A 75 -0.09 -1.27 -9.51
C SER A 75 -0.92 -2.56 -9.42
N GLU A 76 -1.24 -3.01 -8.21
CA GLU A 76 -2.02 -4.23 -7.91
C GLU A 76 -3.06 -3.94 -6.80
N GLU A 77 -3.96 -4.89 -6.51
CA GLU A 77 -4.76 -4.82 -5.29
C GLU A 77 -3.88 -5.25 -4.11
N THR A 78 -3.73 -4.38 -3.12
CA THR A 78 -2.73 -4.52 -2.07
C THR A 78 -3.36 -4.41 -0.69
N LEU A 79 -2.99 -5.32 0.21
CA LEU A 79 -3.22 -5.19 1.64
C LEU A 79 -2.18 -4.21 2.19
N VAL A 80 -2.51 -2.93 2.16
CA VAL A 80 -1.59 -1.85 2.52
C VAL A 80 -1.39 -1.82 4.02
N ASP A 81 -0.14 -1.79 4.47
CA ASP A 81 0.24 -1.64 5.88
C ASP A 81 1.14 -0.43 6.14
N ALA A 82 1.83 0.07 5.11
CA ALA A 82 2.72 1.21 5.22
C ALA A 82 2.62 2.13 4.00
N VAL A 83 2.62 3.42 4.28
CA VAL A 83 2.76 4.48 3.28
C VAL A 83 4.00 5.29 3.65
N ILE A 84 4.89 5.51 2.68
CA ILE A 84 6.02 6.42 2.84
C ILE A 84 5.74 7.68 2.05
N GLU A 85 6.01 8.80 2.69
CA GLU A 85 6.11 10.10 2.03
C GLU A 85 7.57 10.53 2.12
N HIS A 86 8.17 10.90 0.98
CA HIS A 86 9.45 11.63 1.02
C HIS A 86 9.29 13.08 0.57
N TYR A 87 10.09 13.92 1.23
CA TYR A 87 10.46 15.28 0.83
C TYR A 87 9.27 16.18 0.45
N SER A 88 8.18 16.16 1.20
CA SER A 88 7.30 17.31 1.20
C SER A 88 8.01 18.48 1.85
N SER A 89 8.23 19.55 1.10
CA SER A 89 8.30 20.83 1.78
C SER A 89 6.90 21.11 2.27
N ASN A 90 6.75 20.97 3.58
CA ASN A 90 5.67 21.55 4.37
C ASN A 90 4.39 20.72 4.54
N PHE A 91 4.15 19.52 4.02
CA PHE A 91 2.90 18.85 4.39
C PHE A 91 2.95 18.39 5.86
N GLU A 92 1.95 18.77 6.66
CA GLU A 92 1.90 18.45 8.09
C GLU A 92 0.94 17.29 8.30
N ALA A 93 -0.37 17.51 8.14
CA ALA A 93 -1.37 16.49 8.40
C ALA A 93 -2.08 16.05 7.12
N PHE A 94 -2.31 14.76 6.98
CA PHE A 94 -3.09 14.18 5.89
C PHE A 94 -3.97 13.03 6.35
N ASN A 95 -5.11 12.87 5.67
CA ASN A 95 -5.98 11.71 5.81
C ASN A 95 -5.70 10.73 4.68
N LEU A 96 -5.65 9.45 5.05
CA LEU A 96 -5.56 8.33 4.13
C LEU A 96 -6.90 7.61 4.09
N SER A 97 -7.43 7.42 2.90
CA SER A 97 -8.61 6.62 2.63
C SER A 97 -8.39 5.73 1.42
N GLY A 98 -9.10 4.60 1.34
CA GLY A 98 -8.83 3.59 0.32
C GLY A 98 -10.10 2.86 -0.12
N SER A 99 -10.12 2.46 -1.39
CA SER A 99 -11.20 1.70 -2.02
C SER A 99 -10.65 0.64 -2.97
N LEU A 100 -11.41 -0.43 -3.19
CA LEU A 100 -11.12 -1.42 -4.24
C LEU A 100 -11.63 -0.99 -5.62
N SER A 101 -12.57 -0.05 -5.67
CA SER A 101 -13.19 0.43 -6.91
C SER A 101 -13.05 1.93 -7.10
N TYR A 102 -13.02 2.36 -8.36
CA TYR A 102 -13.05 3.76 -8.77
C TYR A 102 -13.87 3.92 -10.07
N PRO A 103 -14.73 4.94 -10.18
CA PRO A 103 -15.10 5.87 -9.11
C PRO A 103 -15.86 5.17 -7.98
N THR A 104 -15.77 5.73 -6.77
CA THR A 104 -16.50 5.26 -5.59
C THR A 104 -17.19 6.44 -4.92
N GLU A 105 -18.36 6.18 -4.33
CA GLU A 105 -19.09 7.15 -3.49
C GLU A 105 -18.57 7.16 -2.05
N THR A 106 -17.94 6.07 -1.61
CA THR A 106 -17.46 5.92 -0.24
C THR A 106 -15.94 5.74 -0.22
N TRP A 107 -15.29 6.49 0.67
CA TRP A 107 -13.85 6.42 0.90
C TRP A 107 -13.59 5.95 2.34
N PRO A 108 -13.56 4.62 2.58
CA PRO A 108 -13.19 4.06 3.87
C PRO A 108 -11.86 4.62 4.39
N LYS A 109 -11.85 5.02 5.66
CA LYS A 109 -10.67 5.56 6.30
C LYS A 109 -9.64 4.47 6.59
N LEU A 110 -8.39 4.75 6.20
CA LEU A 110 -7.22 3.94 6.54
C LEU A 110 -6.51 4.49 7.78
N GLY A 111 -6.39 5.82 7.86
CA GLY A 111 -5.70 6.46 8.97
C GLY A 111 -5.55 7.96 8.79
N ASN A 112 -5.04 8.60 9.83
CA ASN A 112 -4.58 9.98 9.79
C ASN A 112 -3.11 9.99 10.12
N VAL A 113 -2.38 10.87 9.47
CA VAL A 113 -0.94 10.97 9.65
C VAL A 113 -0.58 12.42 9.91
N VAL A 114 0.38 12.62 10.81
CA VAL A 114 1.07 13.89 11.02
C VAL A 114 2.54 13.65 10.74
N ALA A 115 3.04 14.24 9.66
CA ALA A 115 4.44 14.22 9.29
C ALA A 115 5.22 15.24 10.12
N ALA A 116 6.45 14.88 10.53
CA ALA A 116 7.38 15.83 11.10
C ALA A 116 7.93 16.74 9.99
N ASP A 117 8.30 17.98 10.34
CA ASP A 117 8.96 18.93 9.44
C ASP A 117 10.45 18.55 9.25
N VAL A 118 10.69 17.46 8.51
CA VAL A 118 12.02 16.90 8.25
C VAL A 118 12.24 16.64 6.77
N LYS A 119 13.49 16.71 6.33
CA LYS A 119 13.89 16.55 4.92
C LYS A 119 14.30 15.11 4.59
N HIS A 120 13.63 14.11 5.14
CA HIS A 120 13.87 12.71 4.79
C HIS A 120 12.54 11.95 4.72
N GLY A 121 12.56 10.77 4.09
CA GLY A 121 11.39 9.90 4.01
C GLY A 121 10.87 9.52 5.40
N GLN A 122 9.55 9.53 5.56
CA GLN A 122 8.86 9.12 6.77
C GLN A 122 7.91 7.97 6.46
N VAL A 123 8.04 6.89 7.21
CA VAL A 123 7.20 5.69 7.09
C VAL A 123 6.03 5.82 8.05
N PHE A 124 4.82 5.69 7.52
CA PHE A 124 3.59 5.70 8.30
C PHE A 124 2.92 4.35 8.23
N LYS A 125 3.04 3.60 9.33
CA LYS A 125 2.35 2.32 9.49
C LYS A 125 0.87 2.57 9.78
N LEU A 126 0.00 1.88 9.05
CA LEU A 126 -1.43 1.91 9.30
C LEU A 126 -1.74 1.13 10.59
N PRO A 127 -2.69 1.61 11.42
CA PRO A 127 -3.12 0.87 12.60
C PRO A 127 -3.68 -0.51 12.27
N GLU A 128 -4.32 -0.63 11.11
CA GLU A 128 -4.94 -1.83 10.61
C GLU A 128 -4.68 -1.91 9.09
N PRO A 129 -4.03 -2.99 8.59
CA PRO A 129 -3.85 -3.19 7.16
C PRO A 129 -5.18 -3.39 6.44
N LYS A 130 -5.36 -2.80 5.25
CA LYS A 130 -6.61 -2.89 4.48
C LYS A 130 -6.37 -3.09 2.99
N TRP A 131 -7.25 -3.87 2.36
CA TRP A 131 -7.24 -4.11 0.93
C TRP A 131 -7.65 -2.84 0.18
N VAL A 132 -6.76 -2.37 -0.69
CA VAL A 132 -6.91 -1.12 -1.43
C VAL A 132 -6.40 -1.32 -2.85
N ARG A 133 -7.15 -0.80 -3.82
CA ARG A 133 -6.72 -0.60 -5.21
C ARG A 133 -6.48 0.88 -5.51
N TYR A 134 -7.28 1.74 -4.89
CA TYR A 134 -7.26 3.18 -5.05
C TYR A 134 -7.03 3.85 -3.69
N LEU A 135 -5.91 4.55 -3.55
CA LEU A 135 -5.54 5.29 -2.35
C LEU A 135 -5.84 6.78 -2.56
N LYS A 136 -6.58 7.40 -1.65
CA LYS A 136 -6.83 8.83 -1.64
C LYS A 136 -6.11 9.50 -0.47
N LEU A 137 -5.29 10.49 -0.81
CA LEU A 137 -4.57 11.34 0.12
C LEU A 137 -5.26 12.70 0.14
N ASP A 138 -5.82 13.08 1.29
CA ASP A 138 -6.37 14.41 1.53
C ASP A 138 -5.41 15.18 2.43
N VAL A 139 -4.84 16.28 1.93
CA VAL A 139 -3.95 17.14 2.71
C VAL A 139 -4.79 18.11 3.55
N LEU A 140 -4.59 18.05 4.86
CA LEU A 140 -5.32 18.86 5.84
C LEU A 140 -4.59 20.16 6.18
N SER A 141 -3.28 20.08 6.43
CA SER A 141 -2.47 21.23 6.88
C SER A 141 -1.05 21.17 6.35
N HIS A 142 -0.34 22.27 6.53
CA HIS A 142 1.05 22.42 6.11
C HIS A 142 1.83 23.33 7.07
N TYR A 143 3.14 23.12 7.15
CA TYR A 143 4.09 23.97 7.84
C TYR A 143 4.46 25.22 7.03
N GLY A 144 4.97 26.24 7.70
CA GLY A 144 5.45 27.46 7.05
C GLY A 144 4.36 28.31 6.39
N SER A 145 4.79 29.26 5.56
CA SER A 145 3.92 30.26 4.91
C SER A 145 4.21 30.41 3.42
N GLU A 146 4.74 29.35 2.81
CA GLU A 146 5.08 29.34 1.39
C GLU A 146 3.82 29.39 0.52
N PHE A 147 3.96 29.92 -0.69
CA PHE A 147 2.83 29.99 -1.62
C PHE A 147 2.40 28.59 -2.10
N TYR A 148 3.36 27.69 -2.30
CA TYR A 148 3.14 26.34 -2.80
C TYR A 148 3.58 25.29 -1.79
N CYS A 149 2.73 24.28 -1.65
CA CYS A 149 3.01 23.07 -0.91
C CYS A 149 3.42 22.01 -1.93
N THR A 150 4.47 21.25 -1.62
CA THR A 150 5.01 20.25 -2.56
C THR A 150 5.12 18.88 -1.93
N MET A 151 5.00 17.84 -2.75
CA MET A 151 5.20 16.43 -2.39
C MET A 151 6.02 15.79 -3.49
N SER A 152 7.14 15.16 -3.14
CA SER A 152 8.05 14.60 -4.15
C SER A 152 7.70 13.16 -4.51
N ILE A 153 7.41 12.31 -3.51
CA ILE A 153 7.14 10.88 -3.74
C ILE A 153 6.17 10.34 -2.69
N VAL A 154 5.31 9.44 -3.15
CA VAL A 154 4.48 8.57 -2.32
C VAL A 154 4.85 7.14 -2.66
N GLU A 155 5.21 6.36 -1.64
CA GLU A 155 5.44 4.94 -1.77
C GLU A 155 4.44 4.17 -0.92
N VAL A 156 3.97 3.03 -1.42
CA VAL A 156 2.95 2.22 -0.76
C VAL A 156 3.45 0.79 -0.70
N TYR A 157 3.43 0.20 0.49
CA TYR A 157 3.90 -1.15 0.76
C TYR A 157 2.81 -1.99 1.40
N GLY A 158 2.97 -3.30 1.29
CA GLY A 158 2.00 -4.29 1.71
C GLY A 158 2.23 -5.62 1.01
N VAL A 159 1.15 -6.39 0.90
CA VAL A 159 1.13 -7.72 0.25
C VAL A 159 0.03 -7.71 -0.81
N ASP A 160 0.27 -8.33 -1.97
CA ASP A 160 -0.77 -8.52 -2.98
C ASP A 160 -1.64 -9.76 -2.71
N VAL A 161 -2.80 -9.81 -3.38
CA VAL A 161 -3.78 -10.89 -3.21
C VAL A 161 -3.15 -12.26 -3.48
N MET A 162 -2.24 -12.34 -4.45
CA MET A 162 -1.68 -13.62 -4.89
C MET A 162 -0.72 -14.18 -3.84
N GLU A 163 0.13 -13.33 -3.27
CA GLU A 163 1.05 -13.71 -2.19
C GLU A 163 0.29 -14.13 -0.93
N ARG A 164 -0.74 -13.38 -0.53
CA ARG A 164 -1.61 -13.76 0.62
C ARG A 164 -2.28 -15.12 0.42
N MET A 165 -2.87 -15.35 -0.75
CA MET A 165 -3.52 -16.63 -1.06
C MET A 165 -2.52 -17.79 -1.04
N LEU A 166 -1.28 -17.55 -1.49
CA LEU A 166 -0.22 -18.54 -1.46
C LEU A 166 0.17 -18.89 0.00
N GLU A 167 0.32 -17.89 0.86
CA GLU A 167 0.60 -18.09 2.29
C GLU A 167 -0.50 -18.92 2.98
N ASP A 168 -1.77 -18.58 2.75
CA ASP A 168 -2.91 -19.30 3.33
C ASP A 168 -2.94 -20.78 2.89
N LEU A 169 -2.57 -21.08 1.64
CA LEU A 169 -2.45 -22.47 1.14
C LEU A 169 -1.32 -23.26 1.83
N PHE A 170 -0.21 -22.61 2.18
CA PHE A 170 0.88 -23.29 2.88
C PHE A 170 0.59 -23.48 4.37
N VAL A 171 -0.04 -22.50 5.03
CA VAL A 171 -0.46 -22.61 6.44
C VAL A 171 -1.46 -23.75 6.61
N THR A 172 -2.45 -23.87 5.71
CA THR A 172 -3.43 -24.98 5.77
C THR A 172 -2.83 -26.37 5.53
N SER A 173 -1.59 -26.47 5.03
CA SER A 173 -0.89 -27.73 4.81
C SER A 173 0.00 -28.20 5.98
N SER A 174 0.15 -27.37 7.03
CA SER A 174 1.05 -27.65 8.16
C SER A 174 0.35 -28.07 9.46
N ASP A 175 -0.98 -28.21 9.46
CA ASP A 175 -1.78 -28.69 10.60
C ASP A 175 -2.24 -30.16 10.49
N GLU A 176 -1.66 -30.96 9.59
CA GLU A 176 -1.80 -32.43 9.61
C GLU A 176 -0.51 -33.09 10.12
N GLU A 177 -0.42 -33.30 11.44
CA GLU A 177 0.55 -34.24 12.02
C GLU A 177 0.25 -35.69 11.55
N PRO A 178 1.29 -36.51 11.32
CA PRO A 178 1.22 -37.70 10.50
C PRO A 178 0.76 -38.91 11.31
N ASN A 179 -0.40 -39.47 10.98
CA ASN A 179 -0.70 -40.84 11.40
C ASN A 179 -0.07 -41.81 10.39
N SER A 180 1.11 -42.33 10.74
CA SER A 180 1.84 -43.30 9.96
C SER A 180 1.05 -44.60 9.77
N THR A 181 0.57 -44.86 8.55
CA THR A 181 0.49 -46.20 7.97
C THR A 181 0.45 -46.15 6.44
N VAL A 182 1.60 -46.43 5.84
CA VAL A 182 1.87 -47.09 4.55
C VAL A 182 0.70 -47.19 3.54
N LEU A 183 0.78 -46.44 2.43
CA LEU A 183 0.58 -46.99 1.09
C LEU A 183 1.56 -46.37 0.09
N THR A 184 2.40 -47.25 -0.43
CA THR A 184 3.40 -47.12 -1.48
C THR A 184 2.80 -46.88 -2.87
N SER A 185 3.64 -46.34 -3.77
CA SER A 185 3.48 -46.17 -5.24
C SER A 185 2.67 -44.95 -5.68
N SER A 186 3.20 -43.98 -6.43
CA SER A 186 3.94 -44.15 -7.68
C SER A 186 4.87 -42.96 -7.96
N ASN A 187 6.18 -43.14 -7.75
CA ASN A 187 7.21 -42.32 -8.38
C ASN A 187 8.20 -43.25 -9.09
N GLN A 188 7.71 -43.87 -10.16
CA GLN A 188 8.51 -44.53 -11.20
C GLN A 188 7.91 -44.16 -12.56
N MET A 189 7.93 -42.87 -12.91
CA MET A 189 7.81 -42.48 -14.32
C MET A 189 8.37 -41.08 -14.57
N LEU A 190 9.59 -40.76 -14.12
CA LEU A 190 10.25 -39.51 -14.53
C LEU A 190 11.79 -39.57 -14.58
N VAL A 191 12.41 -40.74 -14.35
CA VAL A 191 13.88 -40.89 -14.41
C VAL A 191 14.38 -41.57 -15.71
N GLN A 192 13.48 -41.94 -16.64
CA GLN A 192 13.85 -42.61 -17.91
C GLN A 192 13.73 -41.69 -19.15
N LEU A 193 13.83 -40.37 -19.00
CA LEU A 193 13.77 -39.43 -20.14
C LEU A 193 15.04 -38.58 -20.32
N MET A 194 16.15 -38.97 -19.71
CA MET A 194 17.47 -38.37 -19.99
C MET A 194 18.57 -39.42 -20.17
N LYS A 195 18.31 -40.45 -20.99
CA LYS A 195 19.32 -41.22 -21.73
C LYS A 195 18.77 -41.66 -23.07
#